data_AF-A0A972ZSN5-F1
#
_entry.id   AF-A0A972ZSN5-F1
#
_cell.length_a   1.000
_cell.length_b   1.000
_cell.length_c   1.000
_cell.angle_alpha   90.00
_cell.angle_beta   90.00
_cell.angle_gamma   90.00
#
_symmetry.space_group_name_H-M   'P 1'
#
loop_
_entity.id
_entity.type
_entity.pdbx_description
1 polymer ?
#
loop_
_entity_poly.entity_id
_entity_poly.type
_entity_poly.pdbx_seq_one_letter_code
_entity_poly.pdbx_strand_id
1 'polypeptide(L)' 'MKWLLVLLLFVFQVGFSQSSKKALRFFEKAKNAYISGEYTMAANFAERALESDSMYFDSHLLLADIFQNLDSLESE' A
#
# COMPACT_ATOMS: atom_id res chain seq x y z
N MET A 1 -4.75 35.64 -15.90
CA MET A 1 -5.02 34.88 -14.65
C MET A 1 -5.63 33.49 -14.89
N LYS A 2 -6.48 33.26 -15.91
CA LYS A 2 -7.06 31.91 -16.19
C LYS A 2 -6.04 30.79 -16.44
N TRP A 3 -4.87 31.11 -16.98
CA TRP A 3 -3.80 30.14 -17.28
C TRP A 3 -3.07 29.60 -16.04
N LEU A 4 -3.12 30.30 -14.90
CA LEU A 4 -2.51 29.85 -13.64
C LEU A 4 -3.26 28.66 -13.04
N LEU A 5 -4.59 28.63 -13.18
CA LEU A 5 -5.42 27.51 -12.74
C LEU A 5 -5.14 26.21 -13.51
N VAL A 6 -4.85 26.32 -14.81
CA VAL A 6 -4.52 25.16 -15.66
C VAL A 6 -3.15 24.59 -15.27
N LEU A 7 -2.16 25.47 -15.00
CA LEU A 7 -0.83 25.05 -14.55
C LEU A 7 -0.88 24.35 -13.18
N LEU A 8 -1.76 24.79 -12.28
CA LEU A 8 -1.89 24.21 -10.93
C LEU A 8 -2.49 22.80 -10.94
N LEU A 9 -3.36 22.49 -11.91
CA LEU A 9 -3.94 21.15 -12.09
C LEU A 9 -2.93 20.12 -12.64
N PHE A 10 -1.95 20.55 -13.45
CA PHE A 10 -0.96 19.65 -14.02
C PHE A 10 0.07 19.13 -12.99
N VAL A 11 0.36 19.89 -11.93
CA VAL A 11 1.32 19.48 -10.89
C VAL A 11 0.81 18.28 -10.08
N PHE A 12 -0.51 18.16 -9.90
CA PHE A 12 -1.10 17.05 -9.14
C PHE A 12 -1.05 15.69 -9.85
N GLN A 13 -1.04 15.65 -11.19
CA GLN A 13 -1.14 14.38 -11.91
C GLN A 13 0.18 13.59 -11.95
N VAL A 14 1.32 14.28 -11.92
CA VAL A 14 2.64 13.63 -12.08
C VAL A 14 3.03 12.83 -10.82
N GLY A 15 2.66 13.30 -9.63
CA GLY A 15 2.98 12.62 -8.36
C GLY A 15 2.25 11.28 -8.19
N PHE A 16 1.02 11.17 -8.71
CA PHE A 16 0.17 9.99 -8.54
C PHE A 16 0.72 8.74 -9.24
N SER A 17 1.25 8.88 -10.47
CA SER A 17 1.78 7.74 -11.24
C SER A 17 3.04 7.12 -10.61
N GLN A 18 3.89 7.93 -9.98
CA GLN A 18 5.10 7.46 -9.33
C GLN A 18 4.82 6.80 -7.98
N SER A 19 3.87 7.35 -7.22
CA SER A 19 3.35 6.83 -5.95
C SER A 19 2.83 5.39 -6.12
N SER A 20 1.98 5.16 -7.14
CA SER A 20 1.40 3.84 -7.44
C SER A 20 2.46 2.74 -7.73
N LYS A 21 3.52 3.05 -8.50
CA LYS A 21 4.60 2.07 -8.78
C LYS A 21 5.38 1.68 -7.52
N LYS A 22 5.60 2.64 -6.62
CA LYS A 22 6.29 2.40 -5.35
C LYS A 22 5.42 1.55 -4.43
N ALA A 23 4.13 1.84 -4.35
CA ALA A 23 3.15 1.06 -3.61
C ALA A 23 3.11 -0.41 -4.10
N LEU A 24 3.04 -0.62 -5.41
CA LEU A 24 3.06 -1.97 -6.02
C LEU A 24 4.28 -2.79 -5.58
N ARG A 25 5.48 -2.20 -5.57
CA ARG A 25 6.71 -2.91 -5.15
C ARG A 25 6.68 -3.33 -3.68
N PHE A 26 6.10 -2.51 -2.81
CA PHE A 26 5.94 -2.88 -1.41
C PHE A 26 4.86 -3.94 -1.23
N PHE A 27 3.76 -3.82 -1.96
CA PHE A 27 2.70 -4.81 -1.97
C PHE A 27 3.20 -6.20 -2.42
N GLU A 28 4.03 -6.29 -3.47
CA GLU A 28 4.61 -7.56 -3.90
C GLU A 28 5.48 -8.21 -2.81
N LYS A 29 6.23 -7.40 -2.04
CA LYS A 29 7.00 -7.90 -0.89
C LYS A 29 6.09 -8.36 0.24
N ALA A 30 5.03 -7.60 0.53
CA ALA A 30 4.04 -7.96 1.54
C ALA A 30 3.38 -9.31 1.20
N LYS A 31 2.97 -9.49 -0.06
CA LYS A 31 2.37 -10.72 -0.55
C LYS A 31 3.31 -11.91 -0.41
N ASN A 32 4.59 -11.74 -0.76
CA ASN A 32 5.57 -12.81 -0.63
C ASN A 32 5.79 -13.19 0.84
N ALA A 33 5.91 -12.22 1.74
CA ALA A 33 6.04 -12.47 3.17
C ALA A 33 4.78 -13.17 3.74
N TYR A 34 3.59 -12.77 3.30
CA TYR A 34 2.32 -13.41 3.69
C TYR A 34 2.27 -14.88 3.26
N ILE A 35 2.65 -15.19 2.01
CA ILE A 35 2.72 -16.58 1.51
C ILE A 35 3.73 -17.40 2.30
N SER A 36 4.83 -16.79 2.75
CA SER A 36 5.83 -17.43 3.61
C SER A 36 5.39 -17.58 5.08
N GLY A 37 4.22 -17.08 5.47
CA GLY A 37 3.73 -17.10 6.85
C GLY A 37 4.37 -16.06 7.76
N GLU A 38 5.17 -15.13 7.22
CA GLU A 38 5.85 -14.08 7.97
C GLU A 38 4.91 -12.87 8.20
N TYR A 39 3.81 -13.08 8.93
CA TYR A 39 2.70 -12.12 9.03
C TYR A 39 3.10 -10.72 9.52
N THR A 40 3.99 -10.62 10.51
CA THR A 40 4.49 -9.32 11.00
C THR A 40 5.28 -8.57 9.92
N MET A 41 6.09 -9.28 9.13
CA MET A 41 6.84 -8.68 8.03
C MET A 41 5.92 -8.29 6.88
N ALA A 42 4.91 -9.13 6.61
CA ALA A 42 3.88 -8.85 5.62
C ALA A 42 3.11 -7.56 5.95
N ALA A 43 2.71 -7.38 7.23
CA ALA A 43 2.02 -6.18 7.69
C ALA A 43 2.88 -4.92 7.46
N ASN A 44 4.15 -4.97 7.85
CA ASN A 44 5.06 -3.84 7.67
C ASN A 44 5.21 -3.44 6.20
N PHE A 45 5.37 -4.40 5.29
CA PHE A 45 5.44 -4.08 3.87
C PHE A 45 4.12 -3.55 3.30
N ALA A 46 2.97 -4.05 3.77
CA ALA A 46 1.67 -3.56 3.34
C ALA A 46 1.43 -2.11 3.80
N GLU A 47 1.83 -1.77 5.03
CA GLU A 47 1.80 -0.38 5.53
C GLU A 47 2.70 0.55 4.70
N ARG A 48 3.91 0.12 4.33
CA ARG A 48 4.80 0.91 3.45
C ARG A 48 4.25 1.12 2.04
N ALA A 49 3.41 0.21 1.56
CA ALA A 49 2.66 0.42 0.33
C ALA A 49 1.62 1.53 0.51
N LEU A 50 0.92 1.56 1.65
CA LEU A 50 -0.04 2.62 2.00
C LEU A 50 0.61 3.98 2.30
N GLU A 51 1.82 4.01 2.85
CA GLU A 51 2.60 5.25 2.95
C GLU A 51 2.94 5.82 1.57
N SER A 52 3.09 4.95 0.58
CA SER A 52 3.42 5.34 -0.79
C SER A 52 2.18 5.78 -1.56
N ASP A 53 1.06 5.06 -1.39
CA ASP A 53 -0.26 5.36 -1.94
C ASP A 53 -1.33 4.95 -0.91
N SER A 54 -1.90 5.93 -0.21
CA SER A 54 -2.85 5.68 0.89
C SER A 54 -4.15 5.03 0.43
N MET A 55 -4.45 5.11 -0.87
CA MET A 55 -5.64 4.53 -1.48
C MET A 55 -5.34 3.20 -2.18
N TYR A 56 -4.15 2.62 -1.97
CA TYR A 56 -3.77 1.34 -2.59
C TYR A 56 -4.61 0.18 -2.04
N PHE A 57 -5.71 -0.10 -2.73
CA PHE A 57 -6.78 -1.00 -2.33
C PHE A 57 -6.28 -2.40 -1.93
N ASP A 58 -5.38 -2.98 -2.73
CA ASP A 58 -4.89 -4.34 -2.50
C ASP A 58 -4.13 -4.48 -1.17
N SER A 59 -3.45 -3.41 -0.70
CA SER A 59 -2.76 -3.43 0.59
C SER A 59 -3.73 -3.40 1.77
N HIS A 60 -4.86 -2.71 1.65
CA HIS A 60 -5.90 -2.74 2.68
C HIS A 60 -6.50 -4.13 2.81
N LEU A 61 -6.78 -4.80 1.68
CA LEU A 61 -7.26 -6.17 1.68
C LEU A 61 -6.26 -7.13 2.32
N LEU A 62 -4.99 -7.06 1.92
CA LEU A 62 -3.95 -7.93 2.45
C LEU A 62 -3.74 -7.71 3.96
N LEU A 63 -3.83 -6.47 4.46
CA LEU A 63 -3.78 -6.20 5.90
C LEU A 63 -4.94 -6.85 6.67
N ALA A 64 -6.15 -6.83 6.12
CA ALA A 64 -7.29 -7.50 6.72
C ALA A 64 -7.03 -9.02 6.86
N ASP A 65 -6.53 -9.64 5.80
CA ASP A 65 -6.16 -11.07 5.82
C ASP A 65 -5.03 -11.36 6.81
N ILE A 66 -3.99 -10.50 6.85
CA ILE A 66 -2.88 -10.64 7.81
C ILE A 66 -3.37 -10.57 9.25
N PHE A 67 -4.19 -9.57 9.59
CA PHE A 67 -4.66 -9.39 10.96
C PHE A 67 -5.63 -10.50 11.39
N GLN A 68 -6.44 -11.02 10.47
CA GLN A 68 -7.27 -12.19 10.77
C GLN A 68 -6.42 -13.42 11.12
N ASN A 69 -5.31 -13.64 10.41
CA ASN A 69 -4.39 -14.75 10.72
C ASN A 69 -3.62 -14.53 12.02
N LEU A 70 -3.17 -13.31 12.30
CA LEU A 70 -2.47 -12.99 13.55
C LEU A 70 -3.37 -13.23 14.77
N ASP A 71 -4.62 -12.75 14.73
CA ASP A 71 -5.59 -12.97 15.80
C ASP A 71 -5.86 -14.47 16.04
N SER A 72 -5.96 -15.25 14.95
CA SER A 72 -6.13 -16.71 15.05
C SER A 72 -4.95 -17.41 15.75
N LEU A 73 -3.71 -16.95 15.52
CA LEU A 73 -2.51 -17.52 16.14
C LEU A 73 -2.36 -17.17 17.62
N GLU A 74 -2.88 -16.02 18.06
CA GLU A 74 -2.86 -15.63 19.48
C GLU A 74 -3.92 -16.36 20.32
N SER A 75 -4.94 -16.92 19.65
CA SER A 75 -6.06 -17.60 20.30
C SER A 75 -5.87 -19.12 20.53
N GLU A 76 -4.73 -19.69 20.10
CA GLU A 76 -4.30 -21.09 20.34
C GLU A 76 -3.29 -21.22 21.49
#